data_AF-A0A263D1F3-F1
#
_entry.id   AF-A0A263D1F3-F1
#
_cell.length_a   1.000
_cell.length_b   1.000
_cell.length_c   1.000
_cell.angle_alpha   90.00
_cell.angle_beta   90.00
_cell.angle_gamma   90.00
#
_symmetry.space_group_name_H-M   'P 1'
#
loop_
_entity.id
_entity.type
_entity.pdbx_description
1 polymer ?
#
loop_
_entity_poly.entity_id
_entity_poly.type
_entity_poly.pdbx_seq_one_letter_code
_entity_poly.pdbx_strand_id
1 'polypeptide(L)'
;MSETATGPLRVLFCIGINQNFFDLPTGQGAVVWQGFSTMMADLAALPGVTVLGSMDDDQHMVGPAQSWPWTCYILADVDSQATVAAACNLFRSTPVGEYSLWRYAHVEARIGRPLTMPASVAGQAG
;
A
#
# COMPACT_ATOMS: atom_id res chain seq x y z
N MET A 1 -28.49 0.66 -7.47
CA MET A 1 -28.66 1.00 -6.04
C MET A 1 -27.43 0.51 -5.33
N SER A 2 -26.62 1.42 -4.76
CA SER A 2 -25.42 1.02 -4.01
C SER A 2 -25.87 0.37 -2.71
N GLU A 3 -25.75 -0.95 -2.63
CA GLU A 3 -25.82 -1.67 -1.36
C GLU A 3 -24.85 -1.00 -0.38
N THR A 4 -25.34 -0.66 0.80
CA THR A 4 -24.50 -0.17 1.90
C THR A 4 -23.63 -1.33 2.34
N ALA A 5 -22.39 -1.36 1.88
CA ALA A 5 -21.47 -2.44 2.19
C ALA A 5 -21.21 -2.47 3.69
N THR A 6 -21.68 -3.53 4.35
CA THR A 6 -21.52 -3.78 5.80
C THR A 6 -20.18 -4.44 6.14
N GLY A 7 -19.26 -4.49 5.18
CA GLY A 7 -17.95 -5.16 5.28
C GLY A 7 -16.78 -4.18 5.38
N PRO A 8 -15.56 -4.70 5.61
CA PRO A 8 -14.36 -3.87 5.67
C PRO A 8 -14.12 -3.13 4.36
N LEU A 9 -13.45 -1.99 4.46
CA LEU A 9 -12.95 -1.23 3.33
C LEU A 9 -11.89 -2.07 2.60
N ARG A 10 -12.09 -2.33 1.30
CA ARG A 10 -11.05 -2.93 0.47
C ARG A 10 -10.11 -1.82 0.05
N VAL A 11 -8.89 -1.82 0.54
CA VAL A 11 -7.91 -0.75 0.33
C VAL A 11 -6.73 -1.27 -0.45
N LEU A 12 -6.40 -0.58 -1.54
CA LEU A 12 -5.13 -0.73 -2.23
C LEU A 12 -4.22 0.44 -1.83
N PHE A 13 -3.20 0.16 -1.03
CA PHE A 13 -2.13 1.10 -0.75
C PHE A 13 -1.16 1.06 -1.94
N CYS A 14 -1.18 2.13 -2.71
CA CYS A 14 -0.37 2.37 -3.89
C CYS A 14 0.91 3.11 -3.48
N ILE A 15 2.08 2.51 -3.68
CA ILE A 15 3.35 3.02 -3.16
C ILE A 15 4.29 3.32 -4.30
N GLY A 16 4.68 4.59 -4.43
CA GLY A 16 5.70 5.04 -5.36
C GLY A 16 7.03 5.31 -4.66
N ILE A 17 8.13 4.87 -5.27
CA ILE A 17 9.48 5.17 -4.79
C ILE A 17 9.97 6.49 -5.39
N ASN A 18 10.46 7.38 -4.56
CA ASN A 18 10.88 8.73 -4.96
C ASN A 18 12.29 8.72 -5.56
N GLN A 19 12.62 9.74 -6.37
CA GLN A 19 13.96 9.93 -6.95
C GLN A 19 15.09 9.89 -5.91
N ASN A 20 14.86 10.43 -4.70
CA ASN A 20 15.85 10.44 -3.61
C ASN A 20 16.38 9.04 -3.22
N PHE A 21 15.61 7.97 -3.45
CA PHE A 21 16.09 6.61 -3.25
C PHE A 21 17.07 6.19 -4.34
N PHE A 22 16.76 6.52 -5.59
CA PHE A 22 17.61 6.20 -6.74
C PHE A 22 18.87 7.08 -6.82
N ASP A 23 18.87 8.23 -6.14
CA ASP A 23 20.05 9.08 -5.99
C ASP A 23 21.06 8.53 -4.96
N LEU A 24 20.69 7.50 -4.18
CA LEU A 24 21.61 6.85 -3.25
C LEU A 24 22.71 6.11 -4.03
N PRO A 25 23.95 6.08 -3.52
CA PRO A 25 24.98 5.24 -4.10
C PRO A 25 24.54 3.76 -4.13
N THR A 26 24.88 3.05 -5.20
CA THR A 26 24.57 1.62 -5.34
C THR A 26 25.00 0.84 -4.10
N GLY A 27 24.08 0.06 -3.53
CA GLY A 27 24.31 -0.72 -2.31
C GLY A 27 24.06 0.03 -0.99
N GLN A 28 23.74 1.33 -1.01
CA GLN A 28 23.44 2.12 0.20
C GLN A 28 21.95 2.26 0.52
N GLY A 29 21.08 1.51 -0.17
CA GLY A 29 19.63 1.49 0.09
C GLY A 29 19.19 0.72 1.34
N ALA A 30 20.11 0.05 2.05
CA ALA A 30 19.77 -0.87 3.14
C ALA A 30 18.95 -0.24 4.27
N VAL A 31 19.26 1.01 4.65
CA VAL A 31 18.51 1.73 5.67
C VAL A 31 17.07 2.06 5.23
N VAL A 32 16.88 2.33 3.93
CA VAL A 32 15.55 2.57 3.36
C VAL A 32 14.75 1.29 3.33
N TRP A 33 15.38 0.18 2.91
CA TRP A 33 14.77 -1.16 2.96
C TRP A 33 14.34 -1.54 4.38
N GLN A 34 15.18 -1.28 5.39
CA GLN A 34 14.83 -1.52 6.79
C GLN A 34 13.59 -0.71 7.22
N GLY A 35 13.53 0.57 6.86
CA GLY A 35 12.35 1.40 7.11
C GLY A 35 11.10 0.88 6.40
N PHE A 36 11.23 0.44 5.14
CA PHE A 36 10.12 -0.15 4.40
C PHE A 36 9.61 -1.45 5.04
N SER A 37 10.53 -2.34 5.45
CA SER A 37 10.19 -3.57 6.18
C SER A 37 9.48 -3.29 7.49
N THR A 38 9.95 -2.31 8.28
CA THR A 38 9.28 -1.87 9.51
C THR A 38 7.87 -1.34 9.21
N MET A 39 7.72 -0.49 8.19
CA MET A 39 6.41 0.04 7.79
C MET A 39 5.44 -1.08 7.41
N MET A 40 5.87 -2.06 6.63
CA MET A 40 5.02 -3.20 6.25
C MET A 40 4.62 -4.05 7.46
N ALA A 41 5.55 -4.30 8.38
CA ALA A 41 5.27 -5.04 9.61
C ALA A 41 4.27 -4.30 10.50
N ASP A 42 4.46 -2.99 10.69
CA ASP A 42 3.57 -2.14 11.48
C ASP A 42 2.18 -2.04 10.83
N LEU A 43 2.10 -1.91 9.50
CA LEU A 43 0.84 -1.92 8.76
C LEU A 43 0.08 -3.23 8.98
N ALA A 44 0.77 -4.37 8.89
CA ALA A 44 0.18 -5.68 9.13
C ALA A 44 -0.22 -5.89 10.61
N ALA A 45 0.42 -5.19 11.55
CA ALA A 45 0.12 -5.25 12.96
C ALA A 45 -0.93 -4.23 13.43
N LEU A 46 -1.33 -3.26 12.59
CA LEU A 46 -2.34 -2.27 12.93
C LEU A 46 -3.68 -2.98 13.25
N PRO A 47 -4.29 -2.72 14.42
CA PRO A 47 -5.64 -3.20 14.71
C PRO A 47 -6.62 -2.74 13.62
N GLY A 48 -7.45 -3.66 13.14
CA GLY A 48 -8.41 -3.37 12.09
C GLY A 48 -7.87 -3.49 10.66
N VAL A 49 -6.61 -3.92 10.48
CA VAL A 49 -6.02 -4.23 9.16
C VAL A 49 -5.88 -5.73 8.96
N THR A 50 -6.26 -6.23 7.79
CA THR A 50 -5.96 -7.58 7.31
C THR A 50 -5.32 -7.49 5.94
N VAL A 51 -4.01 -7.77 5.84
CA VAL A 51 -3.30 -7.77 4.56
C VAL A 51 -3.69 -9.00 3.76
N LEU A 52 -4.15 -8.79 2.52
CA LEU A 52 -4.58 -9.83 1.58
C LEU A 52 -3.46 -10.23 0.61
N GLY A 53 -2.54 -9.32 0.34
CA GLY A 53 -1.39 -9.57 -0.51
C GLY A 53 -0.64 -8.30 -0.89
N SER A 54 0.50 -8.48 -1.55
CA SER A 54 1.33 -7.40 -2.07
C SER A 54 1.82 -7.72 -3.48
N MET A 55 2.16 -6.69 -4.23
CA MET A 55 2.78 -6.79 -5.56
C MET A 55 3.92 -5.78 -5.64
N ASP A 56 5.08 -6.22 -6.11
CA ASP A 56 6.21 -5.37 -6.42
C ASP A 56 6.51 -5.49 -7.90
N ASP A 57 6.58 -4.36 -8.60
CA ASP A 57 6.78 -4.28 -10.04
C ASP A 57 8.16 -3.70 -10.40
N ASP A 58 9.10 -3.68 -9.43
CA ASP A 58 10.45 -3.12 -9.62
C ASP A 58 11.27 -3.78 -10.75
N GLN A 59 10.92 -5.00 -11.16
CA GLN A 59 11.56 -5.70 -12.28
C GLN A 59 11.16 -5.17 -13.66
N HIS A 60 9.97 -4.56 -13.78
CA HIS A 60 9.47 -4.03 -15.05
C HIS A 60 9.26 -2.51 -15.01
N MET A 61 9.17 -1.92 -13.82
CA MET A 61 9.11 -0.49 -13.54
C MET A 61 10.34 -0.09 -12.71
N VAL A 62 11.46 0.10 -13.42
CA VAL A 62 12.75 0.48 -12.83
C VAL A 62 12.89 2.01 -12.80
N GLY A 63 13.15 2.57 -11.62
CA GLY A 63 13.28 4.02 -11.42
C GLY A 63 12.08 4.62 -10.69
N PRO A 64 12.07 5.96 -10.48
CA PRO A 64 11.01 6.59 -9.71
C PRO A 64 9.70 6.66 -10.50
N ALA A 65 8.62 6.18 -9.89
CA ALA A 65 7.27 6.38 -10.41
C ALA A 65 6.76 7.78 -10.05
N GLN A 66 6.57 8.62 -11.06
CA GLN A 66 6.02 9.97 -10.89
C GLN A 66 4.48 9.99 -10.89
N SER A 67 3.85 8.93 -11.39
CA SER A 67 2.41 8.73 -11.41
C SER A 67 2.09 7.25 -11.45
N TRP A 68 0.80 6.90 -11.46
CA TRP A 68 0.36 5.57 -11.87
C TRP A 68 1.03 5.17 -13.21
N PRO A 69 1.47 3.91 -13.38
CA PRO A 69 1.50 2.83 -12.37
C PRO A 69 2.62 3.02 -11.33
N TRP A 70 2.32 2.66 -10.09
CA TRP A 70 3.22 2.73 -8.94
C TRP A 70 4.16 1.51 -8.85
N THR A 71 5.24 1.64 -8.07
CA THR A 71 6.28 0.59 -7.91
C THR A 71 5.76 -0.62 -7.13
N CYS A 72 5.07 -0.39 -6.03
CA CYS A 72 4.64 -1.44 -5.11
C CYS A 72 3.20 -1.21 -4.65
N TYR A 73 2.49 -2.28 -4.34
CA TYR A 73 1.10 -2.26 -3.91
C TYR A 73 0.87 -3.21 -2.74
N ILE A 74 0.03 -2.80 -1.78
CA ILE A 74 -0.46 -3.65 -0.70
C ILE A 74 -1.99 -3.63 -0.73
N LEU A 75 -2.60 -4.81 -0.89
CA LEU A 75 -4.05 -4.98 -0.82
C LEU A 75 -4.41 -5.43 0.60
N ALA A 76 -5.34 -4.72 1.23
CA ALA A 76 -5.81 -5.04 2.58
C ALA A 76 -7.32 -4.82 2.72
N ASP A 77 -7.93 -5.54 3.66
CA ASP A 77 -9.22 -5.18 4.23
C ASP A 77 -8.97 -4.34 5.50
N VAL A 78 -9.64 -3.18 5.61
CA VAL A 78 -9.45 -2.19 6.68
C VAL A 78 -10.79 -1.79 7.29
N ASP A 79 -10.90 -1.72 8.61
CA ASP A 79 -12.17 -1.49 9.29
C ASP A 79 -12.74 -0.06 9.16
N SER A 80 -11.89 0.96 9.00
CA SER A 80 -12.30 2.36 9.02
C SER A 80 -11.37 3.27 8.24
N GLN A 81 -11.89 4.43 7.80
CA GLN A 81 -11.06 5.46 7.15
C GLN A 81 -9.97 6.02 8.09
N ALA A 82 -10.24 6.04 9.40
CA ALA A 82 -9.25 6.45 10.40
C ALA A 82 -8.06 5.47 10.43
N THR A 83 -8.33 4.17 10.36
CA THR A 83 -7.29 3.14 10.28
C THR A 83 -6.52 3.22 8.96
N VAL A 84 -7.19 3.53 7.83
CA VAL A 84 -6.49 3.82 6.57
C VAL A 84 -5.56 5.02 6.70
N ALA A 85 -6.02 6.11 7.33
CA ALA A 85 -5.18 7.28 7.58
C ALA A 85 -4.00 6.95 8.50
N ALA A 86 -4.19 6.10 9.51
CA ALA A 86 -3.12 5.63 10.38
C ALA A 86 -2.07 4.79 9.61
N ALA A 87 -2.51 3.89 8.73
CA ALA A 87 -1.63 3.13 7.84
C ALA A 87 -0.81 4.06 6.91
N CYS A 88 -1.45 5.04 6.27
CA CYS A 88 -0.73 6.03 5.47
C CYS A 88 0.25 6.87 6.32
N ASN A 89 -0.08 7.13 7.58
CA ASN A 89 0.78 7.90 8.48
C ASN A 89 2.08 7.18 8.85
N LEU A 90 2.17 5.85 8.67
CA LEU A 90 3.40 5.10 8.86
C LEU A 90 4.54 5.64 7.99
N PHE A 91 4.25 6.19 6.81
CA PHE A 91 5.28 6.83 5.98
C PHE A 91 5.88 8.08 6.64
N ARG A 92 5.11 8.77 7.48
CA ARG A 92 5.59 9.94 8.23
C ARG A 92 6.35 9.56 9.49
N SER A 93 5.90 8.50 10.19
CA SER A 93 6.45 8.11 11.48
C SER A 93 7.58 7.10 11.42
N THR A 94 7.70 6.32 10.34
CA THR A 94 8.74 5.28 10.23
C THR A 94 10.10 5.91 9.97
N PRO A 95 11.08 5.73 10.86
CA PRO A 95 12.41 6.33 10.71
C PRO A 95 13.24 5.63 9.63
N VAL A 96 14.06 6.42 8.93
CA VAL A 96 15.06 6.01 7.95
C VAL A 96 16.29 6.88 8.15
N GLY A 97 17.24 6.41 8.98
CA GLY A 97 18.37 7.23 9.41
C GLY A 97 17.90 8.50 10.13
N GLU A 98 18.32 9.67 9.64
CA GLU A 98 17.90 10.98 10.16
C GLU A 98 16.56 11.49 9.59
N TYR A 99 15.99 10.75 8.63
CA TYR A 99 14.75 11.11 7.94
C TYR A 99 13.62 10.14 8.29
N SER A 100 12.46 10.38 7.71
CA SER A 100 11.34 9.43 7.71
C SER A 100 11.16 8.80 6.33
N LEU A 101 10.45 7.68 6.28
CA LEU A 101 10.20 6.92 5.04
C LEU A 101 9.59 7.77 3.91
N TRP A 102 8.76 8.77 4.23
CA TRP A 102 8.13 9.66 3.24
C TRP A 102 9.15 10.35 2.30
N ARG A 103 10.39 10.54 2.76
CA ARG A 103 11.47 11.14 1.94
C ARG A 103 11.81 10.26 0.74
N TYR A 104 11.66 8.95 0.88
CA TYR A 104 12.09 7.95 -0.10
C TYR A 104 10.92 7.24 -0.80
N ALA A 105 9.72 7.26 -0.21
CA ALA A 105 8.53 6.69 -0.82
C ALA A 105 7.28 7.52 -0.47
N HIS A 106 6.27 7.49 -1.32
CA HIS A 106 4.97 8.08 -1.04
C HIS A 106 3.86 7.01 -1.17
N VAL A 107 2.70 7.29 -0.56
CA VAL A 107 1.56 6.37 -0.58
C VAL A 107 0.27 7.10 -0.93
N GLU A 108 -0.53 6.47 -1.78
CA GLU A 108 -1.93 6.81 -2.03
C GLU A 108 -2.81 5.62 -1.63
N ALA A 109 -3.86 5.85 -0.84
CA ALA A 109 -4.82 4.80 -0.50
C ALA A 109 -6.04 4.88 -1.42
N ARG A 110 -6.29 3.83 -2.20
CA ARG A 110 -7.52 3.69 -2.98
C ARG A 110 -8.51 2.82 -2.20
N ILE A 111 -9.60 3.42 -1.77
CA ILE A 111 -10.62 2.76 -0.95
C ILE A 111 -11.79 2.32 -1.83
N GLY A 112 -12.15 1.05 -1.72
CA GLY A 112 -13.31 0.47 -2.37
C GLY A 112 -13.97 -0.60 -1.49
N ARG A 113 -14.51 -1.63 -2.14
CA ARG A 113 -15.16 -2.77 -1.50
C ARG A 113 -14.73 -4.08 -2.17
N PRO A 114 -14.87 -5.23 -1.51
CA PRO A 114 -14.76 -6.52 -2.17
C PRO A 114 -15.70 -6.61 -3.39
N LEU A 115 -15.19 -7.17 -4.49
CA LEU A 115 -16.00 -7.43 -5.67
C LEU A 115 -16.96 -8.58 -5.37
N THR A 116 -18.26 -8.32 -5.50
CA THR A 116 -19.32 -9.32 -5.36
C THR A 116 -20.05 -9.47 -6.68
N MET A 117 -20.29 -10.71 -7.10
CA MET A 117 -21.12 -11.00 -8.27
C MET A 117 -22.60 -10.90 -7.88
N PRO A 118 -23.45 -10.22 -8.67
CA PRO A 118 -24.89 -10.26 -8.47
C PRO A 118 -25.42 -11.70 -8.48
N ALA A 119 -26.37 -12.01 -7.59
CA ALA A 119 -27.03 -13.31 -7.58
C ALA A 119 -27.67 -13.67 -8.95
N SER A 120 -28.07 -12.65 -9.72
CA SER A 120 -28.64 -12.81 -11.07
C SER A 120 -27.65 -13.30 -12.14
N VAL A 121 -26.33 -13.24 -11.89
CA VAL A 121 -25.30 -13.68 -12.85
C VAL A 121 -24.51 -14.90 -12.37
N ALA A 122 -24.65 -15.30 -11.10
CA ALA A 122 -23.86 -16.38 -10.48
C ALA A 122 -24.23 -17.81 -10.94
N GLY A 123 -25.24 -17.97 -11.79
CA GLY A 123 -25.75 -19.28 -12.25
C GLY A 123 -25.52 -19.61 -13.73
N GLN A 124 -24.75 -18.81 -14.48
CA GLN A 124 -24.55 -19.00 -15.94
C GLN A 124 -23.18 -19.57 -16.34
N ALA A 125 -22.33 -19.94 -15.38
CA ALA A 125 -21.12 -20.70 -15.69
C ALA A 125 -21.46 -22.20 -15.75
N GLY A 126 -22.00 -22.61 -16.90
CA GLY A 126 -22.02 -24.01 -17.35
C GLY A 126 -20.79 -24.34 -18.17
#